data_AF-A0A523R622-F1
#
_entry.id   AF-A0A523R622-F1
#
_cell.length_a   1.000
_cell.length_b   1.000
_cell.length_c   1.000
_cell.angle_alpha   90.00
_cell.angle_beta   90.00
_cell.angle_gamma   90.00
#
_symmetry.space_group_name_H-M   'P 1'
#
loop_
_entity.id
_entity.type
_entity.pdbx_description
1 polymer ?
#
loop_
_entity_poly.entity_id
_entity_poly.type
_entity_poly.pdbx_seq_one_letter_code
_entity_poly.pdbx_strand_id
1 'polypeptide(L)'
;MPKKINIPEPEENLKIIDVHCHLPFPRPKKNDRLPSDEQQYRDFLKYGGVYLITSSINNNTLELILNFIKGKEKIGFTIGWAP
;
A
#
# COMPACT_ATOMS: atom_id res chain seq x y z
N MET A 1 -19.86 -33.08 -2.49
CA MET A 1 -18.79 -32.44 -1.69
C MET A 1 -17.86 -31.71 -2.64
N PRO A 2 -17.49 -30.44 -2.38
CA PRO A 2 -16.52 -29.75 -3.23
C PRO A 2 -15.23 -30.56 -3.24
N LYS A 3 -14.63 -30.77 -4.43
CA LYS A 3 -13.33 -31.42 -4.54
C LYS A 3 -12.36 -30.66 -3.64
N LYS A 4 -11.62 -31.38 -2.77
CA LYS A 4 -10.51 -30.79 -2.02
C LYS A 4 -9.46 -30.33 -3.04
N ILE A 5 -9.44 -29.05 -3.34
CA ILE A 5 -8.38 -28.43 -4.13
C ILE A 5 -7.23 -28.23 -3.15
N ASN A 6 -6.08 -28.84 -3.43
CA ASN A 6 -4.87 -28.63 -2.64
C ASN A 6 -4.17 -27.37 -3.18
N ILE A 7 -4.37 -26.24 -2.53
CA ILE A 7 -3.72 -24.98 -2.91
C ILE A 7 -2.35 -24.95 -2.23
N PRO A 8 -1.23 -24.87 -2.98
CA PRO A 8 0.09 -24.76 -2.38
C PRO A 8 0.23 -23.43 -1.63
N GLU A 9 0.98 -23.44 -0.54
CA GLU A 9 1.40 -22.20 0.12
C GLU A 9 2.30 -21.38 -0.82
N PRO A 10 2.32 -20.04 -0.69
CA PRO A 10 3.21 -19.18 -1.46
C PRO A 10 4.68 -19.55 -1.27
N GLU A 11 5.48 -19.35 -2.31
CA GLU A 11 6.94 -19.51 -2.24
C GLU A 11 7.56 -18.53 -1.23
N GLU A 12 8.64 -18.97 -0.57
CA GLU A 12 9.41 -18.09 0.31
C GLU A 12 10.03 -16.93 -0.47
N ASN A 13 10.06 -15.73 0.14
CA ASN A 13 10.62 -14.51 -0.46
C ASN A 13 9.95 -14.10 -1.79
N LEU A 14 8.68 -14.44 -1.99
CA LEU A 14 7.91 -14.00 -3.13
C LEU A 14 7.97 -12.47 -3.25
N LYS A 15 8.38 -11.97 -4.42
CA LYS A 15 8.39 -10.54 -4.71
C LYS A 15 6.97 -10.06 -4.92
N ILE A 16 6.54 -9.08 -4.14
CA ILE A 16 5.15 -8.59 -4.16
C ILE A 16 5.10 -7.19 -4.76
N ILE A 17 4.18 -7.00 -5.71
CA ILE A 17 3.73 -5.67 -6.14
C ILE A 17 2.36 -5.47 -5.53
N ASP A 18 2.22 -4.42 -4.72
CA ASP A 18 0.90 -3.98 -4.25
C ASP A 18 0.31 -3.02 -5.28
N VAL A 19 -0.64 -3.52 -6.07
CA VAL A 19 -1.26 -2.74 -7.16
C VAL A 19 -2.35 -1.79 -6.68
N HIS A 20 -2.75 -1.87 -5.40
CA HIS A 20 -3.81 -1.03 -4.86
C HIS A 20 -3.73 -0.93 -3.34
N CYS A 21 -3.20 0.20 -2.87
CA CYS A 21 -3.26 0.57 -1.46
C CYS A 21 -3.61 2.04 -1.29
N HIS A 22 -3.69 2.48 -0.03
CA HIS A 22 -3.90 3.88 0.33
C HIS A 22 -2.81 4.33 1.29
N LEU A 23 -1.73 4.88 0.73
CA LEU A 23 -0.56 5.35 1.47
C LEU A 23 -0.02 6.63 0.84
N PRO A 24 -0.06 7.79 1.53
CA PRO A 24 -0.61 8.03 2.85
C PRO A 24 -2.15 8.06 2.84
N PHE A 25 -2.75 7.84 4.00
CA PHE A 25 -4.20 7.96 4.17
C PHE A 25 -4.54 8.71 5.47
N PRO A 26 -5.58 9.57 5.50
CA PRO A 26 -5.99 10.25 6.71
C PRO A 26 -6.39 9.25 7.81
N ARG A 27 -5.71 9.30 8.96
CA ARG A 27 -6.00 8.43 10.10
C ARG A 27 -6.63 9.17 11.27
N PRO A 28 -7.44 8.51 12.11
CA PRO A 28 -7.98 9.09 13.33
C PRO A 28 -6.85 9.52 14.27
N LYS A 29 -6.85 10.77 14.77
CA LYS A 29 -5.80 11.25 15.69
C LYS A 29 -5.84 10.60 17.07
N LYS A 30 -7.03 10.16 17.51
CA LYS A 30 -7.24 9.54 18.82
C LYS A 30 -7.08 8.03 18.68
N ASN A 31 -6.19 7.43 19.47
CA ASN A 31 -5.91 6.00 19.51
C ASN A 31 -5.34 5.41 18.21
N ASP A 32 -4.62 6.19 17.41
CA ASP A 32 -3.85 5.64 16.30
C ASP A 32 -2.74 4.74 16.86
N ARG A 33 -2.77 3.46 16.47
CA ARG A 33 -1.77 2.45 16.86
C ARG A 33 -0.98 1.94 15.66
N LEU A 34 -1.26 2.43 14.46
CA LEU A 34 -0.62 1.97 13.24
C LEU A 34 0.74 2.65 13.04
N PRO A 35 1.73 1.95 12.46
CA PRO A 35 3.02 2.57 12.12
C PRO A 35 2.83 3.78 11.21
N SER A 36 3.71 4.78 11.24
CA SER A 36 3.60 5.93 10.34
C SER A 36 3.62 5.51 8.87
N ASP A 37 3.14 6.37 7.96
CA ASP A 37 3.12 6.05 6.52
C ASP A 37 4.53 5.73 5.98
N GLU A 38 5.53 6.44 6.46
CA GLU A 38 6.95 6.18 6.14
C GLU A 38 7.42 4.83 6.69
N GLN A 39 6.98 4.46 7.89
CA GLN A 39 7.30 3.16 8.47
C GLN A 39 6.67 2.02 7.67
N GLN A 40 5.39 2.15 7.30
CA GLN A 40 4.69 1.18 6.46
C GLN A 40 5.37 1.01 5.09
N TYR A 41 5.76 2.09 4.43
CA TYR A 41 6.50 2.04 3.16
C TYR A 41 7.83 1.29 3.30
N ARG A 42 8.61 1.60 4.34
CA ARG A 42 9.90 0.93 4.58
C ARG A 42 9.73 -0.54 4.93
N ASP A 43 8.73 -0.87 5.74
CA ASP A 43 8.44 -2.26 6.12
C ASP A 43 7.99 -3.08 4.91
N PHE A 44 7.15 -2.52 4.04
CA PHE A 44 6.75 -3.19 2.79
C PHE A 44 7.98 -3.59 1.95
N LEU A 45 8.91 -2.66 1.73
CA LEU A 45 10.13 -2.94 0.97
C LEU A 45 11.07 -3.92 1.70
N LYS A 46 11.11 -3.86 3.04
CA LYS A 46 11.92 -4.76 3.87
C LYS A 46 11.42 -6.21 3.80
N TYR A 47 10.11 -6.43 3.70
CA TYR A 47 9.50 -7.75 3.75
C TYR A 47 9.12 -8.34 2.37
N GLY A 48 9.84 -7.94 1.32
CA GLY A 48 9.70 -8.54 -0.03
C GLY A 48 8.84 -7.75 -1.02
N GLY A 49 8.30 -6.62 -0.61
CA GLY A 49 7.65 -5.66 -1.49
C GLY A 49 8.65 -5.05 -2.48
N VAL A 50 8.31 -5.02 -3.76
CA VAL A 50 9.19 -4.46 -4.81
C VAL A 50 8.68 -3.15 -5.38
N TYR A 51 7.38 -2.92 -5.34
CA TYR A 51 6.74 -1.69 -5.82
C TYR A 51 5.31 -1.61 -5.26
N LEU A 52 4.81 -0.41 -4.99
CA LEU A 52 3.42 -0.22 -4.60
C LEU A 52 2.76 0.92 -5.36
N ILE A 53 1.44 0.81 -5.57
CA ILE A 53 0.62 1.80 -6.26
C ILE A 53 -0.44 2.30 -5.29
N THR A 54 -0.30 3.56 -4.86
CA THR A 54 -1.25 4.19 -3.94
C THR A 54 -2.38 4.90 -4.70
N SER A 55 -3.61 4.75 -4.25
CA SER A 55 -4.80 5.26 -4.93
C SER A 55 -5.40 6.45 -4.19
N SER A 56 -5.60 7.57 -4.88
CA SER A 56 -6.40 8.67 -4.33
C SER A 56 -7.89 8.32 -4.31
N ILE A 57 -8.63 8.92 -3.38
CA ILE A 57 -10.10 8.84 -3.31
C ILE A 57 -10.78 10.23 -3.37
N ASN A 58 -9.98 11.29 -3.29
CA ASN A 58 -10.39 12.70 -3.42
C ASN A 58 -9.16 13.60 -3.52
N ASN A 59 -9.37 14.91 -3.73
CA ASN A 59 -8.29 15.90 -3.82
C ASN A 59 -7.37 15.91 -2.61
N ASN A 60 -7.92 15.80 -1.40
CA ASN A 60 -7.11 15.79 -0.18
C ASN A 60 -6.14 14.60 -0.16
N THR A 61 -6.62 13.40 -0.47
CA THR A 61 -5.73 12.22 -0.55
C THR A 61 -4.73 12.30 -1.71
N LEU A 62 -5.11 12.91 -2.83
CA LEU A 62 -4.18 13.15 -3.94
C LEU A 62 -3.02 14.07 -3.52
N GLU A 63 -3.32 15.18 -2.85
CA GLU A 63 -2.29 16.10 -2.35
C GLU A 63 -1.36 15.43 -1.34
N LEU A 64 -1.91 14.63 -0.42
CA LEU A 64 -1.11 13.86 0.53
C LEU A 64 -0.18 12.88 -0.20
N ILE A 65 -0.69 12.14 -1.19
CA ILE A 65 0.09 11.22 -2.02
C ILE A 65 1.22 11.94 -2.74
N LEU A 66 0.93 13.03 -3.47
CA LEU A 66 1.95 13.77 -4.23
C LEU A 66 3.10 14.26 -3.35
N ASN A 67 2.79 14.69 -2.13
CA ASN A 67 3.80 15.09 -1.16
C ASN A 67 4.60 13.89 -0.63
N PHE A 68 3.93 12.78 -0.35
CA PHE A 68 4.56 11.59 0.23
C PHE A 68 5.49 10.87 -0.76
N ILE A 69 5.11 10.76 -2.03
CA ILE A 69 5.91 10.04 -3.05
C ILE A 69 7.15 10.81 -3.49
N LYS A 70 7.26 12.09 -3.16
CA LYS A 70 8.36 12.94 -3.62
C LYS A 70 9.70 12.39 -3.14
N GLY A 71 10.59 12.07 -4.08
CA GLY A 71 11.90 11.47 -3.80
C GLY A 71 11.88 9.97 -3.48
N LYS A 72 10.76 9.28 -3.67
CA LYS A 72 10.66 7.82 -3.51
C LYS A 72 10.61 7.15 -4.89
N GLU A 73 11.37 6.06 -5.06
CA GLU A 73 11.51 5.38 -6.36
C GLU A 73 10.60 4.15 -6.52
N LYS A 74 10.19 3.51 -5.42
CA LYS A 74 9.45 2.24 -5.42
C LYS A 74 7.97 2.41 -5.09
N ILE A 75 7.41 3.53 -5.52
CA ILE A 75 6.01 3.90 -5.31
C ILE A 75 5.49 4.69 -6.53
N GLY A 76 4.32 4.30 -7.01
CA GLY A 76 3.53 5.01 -8.00
C GLY A 76 2.17 5.38 -7.43
N PHE A 77 1.35 6.09 -8.20
CA PHE A 77 0.00 6.45 -7.76
C PHE A 77 -1.02 6.44 -8.89
N THR A 78 -2.29 6.25 -8.53
CA THR A 78 -3.44 6.46 -9.41
C THR A 78 -4.29 7.61 -8.91
N ILE A 79 -4.98 8.26 -9.84
CA ILE A 79 -5.89 9.37 -9.58
C ILE A 79 -7.32 8.88 -9.78
N GLY A 80 -8.16 9.11 -8.78
CA GLY A 80 -9.57 8.77 -8.78
C GLY A 80 -10.31 9.41 -7.60
N TRP A 81 -11.64 9.42 -7.72
CA TRP A 81 -12.55 9.81 -6.65
C TRP A 81 -13.41 8.60 -6.28
N ALA A 82 -13.51 8.32 -4.99
CA ALA A 82 -14.44 7.31 -4.51
C ALA A 82 -15.89 7.79 -4.75
N PRO A 83 -16.80 6.86 -5.09
CA PRO A 83 -18.21 7.17 -5.33
C PRO A 83 -18.94 7.72 -4.10
#